data_AF-A0A087TRW0-F1
#
_entry.id   AF-A0A087TRW0-F1
#
_cell.length_a   1.000
_cell.length_b   1.000
_cell.length_c   1.000
_cell.angle_alpha   90.00
_cell.angle_beta   90.00
_cell.angle_gamma   90.00
#
_symmetry.space_group_name_H-M   'P 1'
#
loop_
_entity.id
_entity.type
_entity.pdbx_description
1 polymer ?
#
loop_
_entity_poly.entity_id
_entity_poly.type
_entity_poly.pdbx_seq_one_letter_code
_entity_poly.pdbx_strand_id
1 'polypeptide(L)' 'MGFIPNTNLIYKVNCSTGDYHGQTNSNIFDKWAAEKLIPNLSKDSIIVIHNAPYYSVQLNK' A
#
# COMPACT_ATOMS: atom_id res chain seq x y z
N MET A 1 11.61 -8.61 3.50
CA MET A 1 12.03 -7.20 3.36
C MET A 1 11.93 -6.83 1.89
N GLY A 2 11.34 -5.67 1.56
CA GLY A 2 11.08 -5.27 0.17
C GLY A 2 12.33 -4.93 -0.65
N PHE A 3 12.16 -4.78 -1.97
CA PHE A 3 13.23 -4.50 -2.93
C PHE A 3 13.74 -3.05 -2.91
N ILE A 4 12.92 -2.11 -2.43
CA ILE A 4 13.27 -0.68 -2.36
C ILE A 4 13.51 -0.32 -0.89
N PRO A 5 14.68 0.23 -0.52
CA PRO A 5 14.96 0.66 0.84
C PRO A 5 13.90 1.63 1.39
N ASN A 6 13.65 1.58 2.69
CA ASN A 6 12.72 2.48 3.41
C ASN A 6 11.25 2.42 2.98
N THR A 7 10.85 1.40 2.20
CA THR A 7 9.45 1.24 1.76
C THR A 7 8.62 0.28 2.60
N ASN A 8 9.18 -0.37 3.62
CA ASN A 8 8.39 -1.32 4.42
C ASN A 8 7.31 -0.58 5.24
N LEU A 9 6.09 -1.11 5.21
CA LEU A 9 4.99 -0.70 6.09
C LEU A 9 4.77 -1.80 7.13
N ILE A 10 4.93 -1.44 8.41
CA ILE A 10 4.66 -2.33 9.54
C ILE A 10 3.61 -1.64 10.41
N TYR A 11 2.48 -2.30 10.61
CA TYR A 11 1.41 -1.82 11.48
C TYR A 11 0.75 -2.98 12.20
N LYS A 12 0.19 -2.69 13.38
CA LYS A 12 -0.53 -3.69 14.17
C LYS A 12 -1.92 -3.88 13.56
N VAL A 13 -2.26 -5.12 13.21
CA VAL A 13 -3.63 -5.49 12.84
C VAL A 13 -4.39 -5.91 14.09
N ASN A 14 -5.70 -5.65 14.13
CA ASN A 14 -6.58 -6.00 15.24
C ASN A 14 -7.24 -7.39 15.08
N CYS A 15 -6.74 -8.24 14.17
CA CYS A 15 -7.40 -9.50 13.83
C CYS A 15 -7.00 -10.64 14.78
N SER A 16 -7.98 -11.34 15.34
CA SER A 16 -7.81 -12.52 16.20
C SER A 16 -7.84 -13.85 15.43
N THR A 17 -8.27 -13.86 14.17
CA THR A 17 -8.37 -15.08 13.34
C THR A 17 -8.05 -14.82 11.86
N GLY A 18 -7.06 -15.55 11.32
CA GLY A 18 -6.95 -16.02 9.93
C GLY A 18 -6.75 -15.02 8.78
N ASP A 19 -7.57 -13.98 8.66
CA ASP A 19 -7.61 -13.10 7.49
C ASP A 19 -7.35 -11.64 7.86
N TYR A 20 -6.18 -11.14 7.46
CA TYR A 20 -5.77 -9.76 7.68
C TYR A 20 -6.17 -8.83 6.54
N HIS A 21 -6.63 -9.36 5.40
CA HIS A 21 -6.89 -8.56 4.20
C HIS A 21 -7.99 -7.52 4.40
N GLY A 22 -8.93 -7.75 5.33
CA GLY A 22 -9.95 -6.77 5.72
C GLY A 22 -9.41 -5.56 6.51
N GLN A 23 -8.16 -5.60 6.95
CA GLN A 23 -7.52 -4.51 7.72
C GLN A 23 -6.69 -3.57 6.83
N THR A 24 -6.41 -3.95 5.58
CA THR A 24 -5.81 -3.07 4.57
C THR A 24 -6.94 -2.31 3.86
N ASN A 25 -6.78 -0.99 3.70
CA ASN A 25 -7.74 -0.14 2.99
C ASN A 25 -7.00 0.91 2.16
N SER A 26 -7.76 1.66 1.35
CA SER A 26 -7.22 2.71 0.49
C SER A 26 -6.42 3.75 1.26
N ASN A 27 -6.86 4.17 2.45
CA ASN A 27 -6.14 5.18 3.23
C ASN A 27 -4.75 4.69 3.67
N ILE A 28 -4.63 3.42 4.06
CA ILE A 28 -3.33 2.82 4.43
C ILE A 28 -2.42 2.73 3.19
N PHE A 29 -2.99 2.31 2.06
CA PHE A 29 -2.26 2.23 0.80
C PHE A 29 -1.79 3.61 0.32
N ASP A 30 -2.67 4.60 0.28
CA ASP A 30 -2.37 5.97 -0.17
C ASP A 30 -1.29 6.60 0.69
N LYS A 31 -1.41 6.44 2.02
CA LYS A 31 -0.40 6.94 2.97
C LYS A 31 0.95 6.27 2.74
N TRP A 32 0.99 4.95 2.58
CA TRP A 32 2.21 4.23 2.27
C TRP A 32 2.82 4.65 0.93
N ALA A 33 1.99 4.79 -0.11
CA ALA A 33 2.43 5.18 -1.42
C ALA A 33 3.08 6.57 -1.39
N ALA A 34 2.40 7.54 -0.77
CA ALA A 34 2.87 8.92 -0.67
C ALA A 34 4.09 9.11 0.24
N GLU A 35 4.12 8.46 1.41
CA GLU A 35 5.16 8.71 2.43
C GLU A 35 6.37 7.78 2.31
N LYS A 36 6.20 6.60 1.71
CA LYS A 36 7.23 5.55 1.68
C LYS A 36 7.62 5.16 0.27
N LEU A 37 6.68 4.78 -0.60
CA LEU A 37 7.03 4.29 -1.94
C LEU A 37 7.58 5.40 -2.85
N ILE A 38 6.76 6.42 -3.14
CA ILE A 38 7.08 7.47 -4.12
C ILE A 38 8.38 8.22 -3.77
N PRO A 39 8.65 8.62 -2.52
CA PRO A 39 9.88 9.34 -2.20
C PRO A 39 11.16 8.50 -2.30
N ASN A 40 11.04 7.16 -2.25
CA ASN A 40 12.19 6.25 -2.31
C ASN A 40 12.35 5.59 -3.70
N LEU A 41 11.51 5.93 -4.67
CA LEU A 41 11.66 5.46 -6.05
C LEU A 41 12.74 6.27 -6.78
N SER A 42 13.51 5.59 -7.62
CA SER A 42 14.35 6.26 -8.61
C SER A 42 13.49 7.06 -9.58
N LYS A 43 14.06 8.12 -10.14
CA LYS A 43 13.43 8.87 -11.22
C LYS A 43 13.11 7.92 -12.40
N ASP A 44 12.01 8.22 -13.11
CA ASP A 44 11.58 7.49 -14.31
C ASP A 44 11.26 5.99 -14.06
N SER A 45 10.85 5.66 -12.83
CA SER A 45 10.40 4.31 -12.47
C SER A 45 8.97 4.04 -12.94
N ILE A 46 8.70 2.78 -13.31
CA ILE A 46 7.35 2.29 -13.63
C ILE A 46 6.85 1.45 -12.45
N ILE A 47 5.62 1.71 -12.01
CA ILE A 47 4.94 0.95 -10.97
C ILE A 47 3.93 0.00 -11.63
N VAL A 48 4.05 -1.29 -11.35
CA VAL A 48 3.09 -2.33 -11.78
C VAL A 48 2.53 -3.01 -10.53
N ILE A 49 1.21 -2.91 -10.33
CA ILE A 49 0.51 -3.45 -9.15
C ILE A 49 -0.66 -4.31 -9.64
N HIS A 50 -0.89 -5.46 -9.02
CA HIS A 50 -2.07 -6.28 -9.30
C HIS A 50 -3.35 -5.55 -8.88
N ASN A 51 -4.49 -5.84 -9.50
CA ASN A 51 -5.73 -5.19 -9.11
C ASN A 51 -6.24 -5.75 -7.76
N ALA A 52 -6.47 -4.87 -6.79
CA ALA A 52 -7.11 -5.18 -5.51
C ALA A 52 -8.00 -4.01 -5.07
N PRO A 53 -9.09 -4.24 -4.31
CA PRO A 53 -10.09 -3.22 -4.01
C PRO A 53 -9.57 -1.98 -3.27
N TYR A 54 -8.42 -2.08 -2.60
CA TYR A 54 -7.81 -1.01 -1.83
C TYR A 54 -6.79 -0.17 -2.62
N TYR A 55 -6.46 -0.53 -3.86
CA TYR A 55 -5.54 0.26 -4.70
C TYR A 55 -6.24 1.34 -5.52
N SER A 56 -7.57 1.30 -5.62
CA SER A 56 -8.32 2.23 -6.46
C SER A 56 -9.64 2.55 -5.79
N VAL A 57 -9.99 3.84 -5.78
CA VAL A 57 -11.25 4.34 -5.24
C VAL A 57 -12.04 5.02 -6.36
N GLN A 58 -13.35 4.78 -6.40
CA GLN A 58 -14.25 5.49 -7.30
C GLN A 58 -14.67 6.81 -6.64
N LEU A 59 -14.29 7.94 -7.24
CA LEU A 59 -14.63 9.27 -6.72
C LEU A 59 -16.01 9.75 -7.17
N ASN A 60 -16.44 9.36 -8.37
CA ASN A 60 -17.71 9.77 -8.98
C ASN A 60 -18.49 8.56 -9.47
N LYS A 61 -19.82 8.57 -9.33
CA LYS A 61 -20.74 7.53 -9.85
C LYS A 61 -21.28 7.89 -11.23
#